data_AF-A0A959V3Y3-F1
#
_entry.id   AF-A0A959V3Y3-F1
#
_cell.length_a   1.000
_cell.length_b   1.000
_cell.length_c   1.000
_cell.angle_alpha   90.00
_cell.angle_beta   90.00
_cell.angle_gamma   90.00
#
_symmetry.space_group_name_H-M   'P 1'
#
loop_
_entity.id
_entity.type
_entity.pdbx_description
1 polymer ?
#
loop_
_entity_poly.entity_id
_entity_poly.type
_entity_poly.pdbx_seq_one_letter_code
_entity_poly.pdbx_strand_id
1 'polypeptide(L)'
;PLSEQGVLGMLLMVALVAVTIVRTMRLFQRLPEGEDRRLLMAAFLGLVTYYLHGVLNNFLDLDKASVPFWGFTAMVVMLDLKNPAPQRKRQVSNAMSSR
;
A
#
# COMPACT_ATOMS: atom_id res chain seq x y z
N PRO A 1 1.00 23.16 5.52
CA PRO A 1 1.71 22.30 4.56
C PRO A 1 0.89 21.79 3.34
N LEU A 2 -0.32 21.24 3.48
CA LEU A 2 -1.18 20.93 2.30
C LEU A 2 -1.65 22.18 1.56
N SER A 3 -1.82 23.28 2.30
CA SER A 3 -2.07 24.62 1.75
C SER A 3 -0.85 25.23 1.03
N GLU A 4 0.35 24.66 1.21
CA GLU A 4 1.61 25.18 0.63
C GLU A 4 2.08 24.35 -0.57
N GLN A 5 1.75 23.05 -0.62
CA GLN A 5 1.99 22.17 -1.79
C GLN A 5 0.85 22.22 -2.83
N GLY A 6 -0.25 22.92 -2.50
CA GLY A 6 -1.41 23.08 -3.35
C GLY A 6 -2.17 21.78 -3.64
N VAL A 7 -3.10 21.86 -4.59
CA VAL A 7 -4.00 20.75 -4.97
C VAL A 7 -3.22 19.51 -5.46
N LEU A 8 -2.05 19.70 -6.10
CA LEU A 8 -1.25 18.60 -6.63
C LEU A 8 -0.68 17.70 -5.53
N GLY A 9 -0.11 18.28 -4.47
CA GLY A 9 0.39 17.52 -3.32
C GLY A 9 -0.72 16.74 -2.63
N MET A 10 -1.90 17.36 -2.49
CA MET A 10 -3.10 16.69 -1.98
C MET A 10 -3.50 15.48 -2.82
N LEU A 11 -3.55 15.63 -4.15
CA LEU A 11 -3.91 14.54 -5.06
C LEU A 11 -2.93 13.37 -4.98
N LEU A 12 -1.63 13.64 -4.91
CA LEU A 12 -0.62 12.59 -4.77
C LEU A 12 -0.75 11.84 -3.43
N MET A 13 -1.03 12.55 -2.35
CA MET A 13 -1.25 11.92 -1.05
C MET A 13 -2.50 11.02 -1.06
N VAL A 14 -3.62 11.52 -1.62
CA VAL A 14 -4.83 10.72 -1.79
C VAL A 14 -4.59 9.50 -2.67
N ALA A 15 -3.84 9.66 -3.77
CA ALA A 15 -3.47 8.56 -4.64
C ALA A 15 -2.62 7.50 -3.91
N LEU A 16 -1.64 7.93 -3.10
CA LEU A 16 -0.79 7.02 -2.32
C LEU A 16 -1.60 6.21 -1.29
N VAL A 17 -2.52 6.89 -0.58
CA VAL A 17 -3.47 6.24 0.34
C VAL A 17 -4.34 5.23 -0.41
N ALA A 18 -4.92 5.64 -1.54
CA ALA A 18 -5.78 4.78 -2.35
C ALA A 18 -5.03 3.53 -2.85
N VAL A 19 -3.81 3.70 -3.38
CA VAL A 19 -2.98 2.58 -3.85
C VAL A 19 -2.64 1.63 -2.70
N THR A 20 -2.28 2.15 -1.54
CA THR A 20 -1.93 1.34 -0.37
C THR A 20 -3.13 0.51 0.12
N ILE A 21 -4.32 1.12 0.16
CA ILE A 21 -5.56 0.42 0.52
C ILE A 21 -5.86 -0.68 -0.50
N VAL A 22 -5.84 -0.37 -1.80
CA VAL A 22 -6.13 -1.34 -2.86
C VAL A 22 -5.14 -2.51 -2.84
N ARG A 23 -3.85 -2.25 -2.62
CA ARG A 23 -2.82 -3.28 -2.51
C ARG A 23 -3.07 -4.18 -1.32
N THR A 24 -3.33 -3.60 -0.16
CA THR A 24 -3.63 -4.34 1.07
C THR A 24 -4.86 -5.24 0.90
N MET A 25 -5.95 -4.71 0.35
CA MET A 25 -7.19 -5.48 0.15
C MET A 25 -6.98 -6.66 -0.80
N ARG A 26 -6.30 -6.43 -1.93
CA ARG A 26 -5.96 -7.52 -2.88
C ARG A 26 -5.05 -8.57 -2.25
N LEU A 27 -4.10 -8.15 -1.41
CA LEU A 27 -3.20 -9.07 -0.72
C LEU A 27 -3.94 -9.88 0.35
N PHE A 28 -4.82 -9.26 1.11
CA PHE A 28 -5.64 -9.92 2.13
C PHE A 28 -6.52 -11.02 1.53
N GLN A 29 -7.07 -10.82 0.34
CA GLN A 29 -7.86 -11.83 -0.37
C GLN A 29 -7.03 -13.02 -0.88
N ARG A 30 -5.72 -12.84 -1.06
CA ARG A 30 -4.80 -13.88 -1.55
C ARG A 30 -4.14 -14.68 -0.43
N LEU A 31 -3.95 -14.06 0.73
CA LEU A 31 -3.28 -14.69 1.86
C LEU A 31 -4.18 -15.73 2.54
N PRO A 32 -3.68 -16.96 2.80
CA PRO A 32 -4.38 -17.90 3.66
C PRO A 32 -4.40 -17.38 5.12
N GLU A 33 -5.22 -18.01 5.96
CA GLU A 33 -5.17 -17.74 7.39
C GLU A 33 -3.79 -18.10 7.96
N GLY A 34 -3.18 -17.15 8.68
CA GLY A 34 -1.81 -17.31 9.14
C GLY A 34 -1.21 -16.01 9.68
N GLU A 35 0.08 -16.07 9.98
CA GLU A 35 0.84 -14.97 10.55
C GLU A 35 0.91 -13.77 9.59
N ASP A 36 1.24 -14.01 8.31
CA ASP A 36 1.32 -12.96 7.28
C ASP A 36 -0.01 -12.20 7.14
N ARG A 37 -1.16 -12.89 7.21
CA ARG A 37 -2.48 -12.26 7.13
C ARG A 37 -2.78 -11.40 8.37
N ARG A 38 -2.41 -11.87 9.56
CA ARG A 38 -2.54 -11.10 10.80
C ARG A 38 -1.62 -9.88 10.81
N LEU A 39 -0.36 -10.04 10.38
CA LEU A 39 0.60 -8.95 10.29
C LEU A 39 0.15 -7.89 9.28
N LEU A 40 -0.37 -8.32 8.12
CA LEU A 40 -0.97 -7.42 7.14
C LEU A 40 -2.11 -6.61 7.73
N MET A 41 -3.04 -7.27 8.45
CA MET A 41 -4.16 -6.58 9.08
C MET A 41 -3.71 -5.60 10.18
N ALA A 42 -2.70 -5.97 10.98
CA ALA A 42 -2.15 -5.09 12.01
C ALA A 42 -1.50 -3.83 11.40
N ALA A 43 -0.66 -4.01 10.36
CA ALA A 43 -0.07 -2.89 9.63
C ALA A 43 -1.14 -2.01 8.98
N PHE A 44 -2.17 -2.62 8.39
CA PHE A 44 -3.27 -1.90 7.77
C PHE A 44 -4.09 -1.09 8.78
N LEU A 45 -4.38 -1.66 9.95
CA LEU A 45 -5.09 -0.96 11.02
C LEU A 45 -4.27 0.25 11.51
N GLY A 46 -2.95 0.11 11.64
CA GLY A 46 -2.04 1.20 11.95
C GLY A 46 -2.08 2.32 10.91
N LEU A 47 -2.08 1.97 9.62
CA LEU A 47 -2.22 2.93 8.52
C LEU A 47 -3.57 3.65 8.54
N VAL A 48 -4.67 2.93 8.73
CA VAL A 48 -6.02 3.54 8.80
C VAL A 48 -6.10 4.49 9.98
N THR A 49 -5.56 4.11 11.14
CA THR A 49 -5.50 4.98 12.32
C THR A 49 -4.74 6.25 11.99
N TYR A 50 -3.58 6.15 11.33
CA TYR A 50 -2.81 7.31 10.91
C TYR A 50 -3.57 8.19 9.92
N TYR A 51 -4.19 7.60 8.88
CA TYR A 51 -4.98 8.36 7.91
C TYR A 51 -6.07 9.15 8.60
N LEU A 52 -6.86 8.50 9.47
CA LEU A 52 -7.94 9.16 10.21
C LEU A 52 -7.44 10.30 11.11
N HIS A 53 -6.29 10.15 11.76
CA HIS A 53 -5.70 11.21 12.59
C HIS A 53 -5.06 12.34 11.77
N GLY A 54 -4.59 12.04 10.54
CA GLY A 54 -3.71 12.92 9.77
C GLY A 54 -4.31 13.62 8.55
N VAL A 55 -5.61 13.50 8.29
CA VAL A 55 -6.24 14.03 7.05
C VAL A 55 -6.17 15.55 6.91
N LEU A 56 -6.07 16.32 8.00
CA LEU A 56 -6.17 17.79 7.95
C LEU A 56 -4.84 18.55 8.11
N ASN A 57 -3.74 17.87 8.42
CA ASN A 57 -2.43 18.49 8.48
C ASN A 57 -1.36 17.47 8.08
N ASN A 58 -0.41 17.85 7.23
CA ASN A 58 0.60 16.91 6.75
C ASN A 58 1.58 16.55 7.89
N PHE A 59 1.21 15.58 8.72
CA PHE A 59 2.10 15.05 9.76
C PHE A 59 3.25 14.23 9.18
N LEU A 60 3.32 14.02 7.85
CA LEU A 60 4.52 13.45 7.22
C LEU A 60 5.70 14.42 7.27
N ASP A 61 5.45 15.74 7.35
CA ASP A 61 6.49 16.77 7.46
C ASP A 61 7.06 16.86 8.89
N LEU A 62 6.43 16.19 9.86
CA LEU A 62 6.95 16.02 11.20
C LEU A 62 7.70 14.70 11.25
N ASP A 63 9.04 14.77 11.32
CA ASP A 63 10.00 13.67 11.24
C ASP A 63 9.65 12.43 12.10
N LYS A 64 8.88 12.62 13.18
CA LYS A 64 8.48 11.55 14.10
C LYS A 64 7.14 10.91 13.75
N ALA A 65 6.22 11.66 13.15
CA ALA A 65 4.89 11.18 12.82
C ALA A 65 4.85 10.46 11.46
N SER A 66 5.86 10.63 10.60
CA SER A 66 5.98 9.90 9.33
C SER A 66 6.45 8.45 9.50
N VAL A 67 7.12 8.12 10.62
CA VAL A 67 7.71 6.79 10.85
C VAL A 67 6.67 5.66 10.82
N PRO A 68 5.51 5.74 11.52
CA PRO A 68 4.50 4.69 11.44
C PRO A 68 3.91 4.56 10.04
N PHE A 69 3.68 5.68 9.34
CA PHE A 69 3.17 5.67 7.97
C PHE A 69 4.09 4.88 7.03
N TRP A 70 5.37 5.23 6.99
CA TRP A 70 6.33 4.59 6.09
C TRP A 70 6.64 3.17 6.54
N GLY A 71 6.75 2.92 7.84
CA GLY A 71 6.99 1.59 8.40
C GLY A 71 5.90 0.59 8.03
N PHE A 72 4.63 0.94 8.26
CA PHE A 72 3.52 0.05 7.91
C PHE A 72 3.34 -0.08 6.39
N THR A 73 3.58 0.98 5.61
CA THR A 73 3.56 0.90 4.14
C THR A 73 4.65 -0.04 3.63
N ALA A 74 5.86 0.02 4.18
CA ALA A 74 6.95 -0.90 3.85
C ALA A 74 6.62 -2.35 4.23
N MET A 75 5.95 -2.59 5.36
CA MET A 75 5.47 -3.93 5.74
C MET A 75 4.45 -4.47 4.72
N VAL A 76 3.49 -3.66 4.28
CA VAL A 76 2.52 -4.06 3.23
C VAL A 76 3.26 -4.43 1.94
N VAL A 77 4.22 -3.60 1.50
CA VAL A 77 5.02 -3.86 0.30
C VAL A 77 5.84 -5.15 0.43
N MET A 78 6.51 -5.35 1.57
CA MET A 78 7.28 -6.56 1.84
C MET A 78 6.40 -7.81 1.77
N LEU A 79 5.21 -7.77 2.36
CA LEU A 79 4.26 -8.88 2.31
C LEU A 79 3.70 -9.11 0.89
N ASP A 80 3.47 -8.06 0.10
CA ASP A 80 3.03 -8.20 -1.32
C ASP A 80 4.13 -8.81 -2.18
N LEU A 81 5.39 -8.45 -1.94
CA LEU A 81 6.56 -9.03 -2.64
C LEU A 81 6.81 -10.48 -2.23
N LYS A 82 6.65 -10.80 -0.94
CA LYS A 82 6.75 -12.18 -0.41
C LYS A 82 5.64 -13.09 -0.97
N ASN A 83 4.47 -12.52 -1.28
CA ASN A 83 3.29 -13.23 -1.75
C ASN A 83 2.83 -12.71 -3.12
N PRO A 84 3.65 -12.93 -4.19
CA PRO A 84 3.36 -12.37 -5.50
C PRO A 84 2.04 -12.90 -6.04
N ALA A 85 1.29 -12.04 -6.73
CA ALA A 85 0.07 -12.47 -7.40
C ALA A 85 0.39 -13.61 -8.38
N PRO A 86 -0.52 -14.59 -8.57
CA PRO A 86 -0.36 -15.62 -9.60
C PRO A 86 -0.06 -14.92 -10.92
N GLN A 87 1.15 -15.11 -11.44
CA GLN A 87 1.54 -14.49 -12.69
C GLN A 87 0.52 -14.93 -13.73
N ARG A 88 -0.24 -14.00 -14.31
CA ARG A 88 -0.95 -14.25 -15.56
C ARG A 88 0.15 -14.53 -16.58
N LYS A 89 0.56 -15.79 -16.70
CA LYS A 89 1.60 -16.24 -17.64
C LYS A 89 1.32 -15.53 -18.95
N ARG A 90 2.27 -14.67 -19.33
CA ARG A 90 2.27 -13.92 -20.58
C ARG A 90 1.86 -14.89 -21.69
N GLN A 91 0.61 -14.82 -22.14
CA GLN A 91 0.08 -15.59 -23.28
C GLN A 91 0.86 -15.32 -24.58
N VAL A 92 1.79 -14.37 -24.56
CA VAL A 92 2.64 -13.97 -25.68
C VAL A 92 3.67 -15.04 -26.07
N SER A 93 4.04 -15.98 -25.18
CA SER A 93 5.01 -17.04 -25.55
C SER A 93 4.43 -18.12 -26.47
N ASN A 94 3.11 -18.36 -26.45
CA ASN A 94 2.50 -19.43 -27.24
C ASN A 94 2.14 -19.01 -28.67
N ALA A 95 2.11 -17.70 -28.95
CA ALA A 95 1.89 -17.19 -30.30
C ALA A 95 3.17 -17.19 -31.17
N MET A 96 4.34 -17.41 -30.57
CA MET A 96 5.64 -17.34 -31.24
C MET A 96 6.30 -18.71 -31.45
N SER A 97 5.82 -19.75 -30.75
CA SER A 97 6.27 -21.14 -30.94
C SER A 97 5.44 -21.92 -31.99
N SER A 98 4.43 -21.27 -32.58
CA SER A 98 3.55 -21.85 -33.62
C SER A 98 3.81 -21.24 -35.02
N ARG A 99 4.98 -20.63 -35.22
CA ARG A 99 5.48 -20.16 -36.52
C ARG A 99 6.79 -20.84 -36.85
#